data_AF-A0A1F9IT02-F1
#
_entry.id   AF-A0A1F9IT02-F1
#
_cell.length_a   1.000
_cell.length_b   1.000
_cell.length_c   1.000
_cell.angle_alpha   90.00
_cell.angle_beta   90.00
_cell.angle_gamma   90.00
#
_symmetry.space_group_name_H-M   'P 1'
#
loop_
_entity.id
_entity.type
_entity.pdbx_description
1 polymer ?
#
loop_
_entity_poly.entity_id
_entity_poly.type
_entity_poly.pdbx_seq_one_letter_code
_entity_poly.pdbx_strand_id
1 'polypeptide(L)'
;MLAHTDKAAQKAPSPLSALEAMFTTHIDFIAQHPGVPRMIFGELQNHENTPTKRTVQALINRYRERLSIIIDKGKSQGELDPQLDTKAASTLFIGLIQGLVIQSLMAGDTSRLKKDAPGAFAIYLSGIRRKQ
;
A
#
# COMPACT_ATOMS: atom_id res chain seq x y z
N MET A 1 1.33 -12.51 -0.01
CA MET A 1 1.21 -11.05 -0.26
C MET A 1 2.52 -10.42 -0.70
N LEU A 2 3.53 -10.19 0.16
CA LEU A 2 4.75 -9.43 -0.22
C LEU A 2 5.50 -9.97 -1.45
N ALA A 3 5.68 -11.28 -1.57
CA ALA A 3 6.31 -11.87 -2.76
C ALA A 3 5.52 -11.61 -4.06
N HIS A 4 4.19 -11.47 -3.96
CA HIS A 4 3.34 -11.18 -5.12
C HIS A 4 3.48 -9.71 -5.53
N THR A 5 3.53 -8.78 -4.56
CA THR A 5 3.78 -7.36 -4.85
C THR A 5 5.17 -7.16 -5.44
N ASP A 6 6.19 -7.89 -4.98
CA ASP A 6 7.54 -7.83 -5.53
C ASP A 6 7.57 -8.29 -6.99
N LYS A 7 6.92 -9.42 -7.27
CA LYS A 7 6.81 -9.94 -8.63
C LYS A 7 6.05 -8.98 -9.55
N ALA A 8 5.02 -8.32 -9.05
CA ALA A 8 4.27 -7.32 -9.79
C ALA A 8 5.13 -6.09 -10.12
N ALA A 9 5.89 -5.59 -9.13
CA ALA A 9 6.81 -4.47 -9.29
C ALA A 9 7.92 -4.77 -10.31
N GLN A 10 8.52 -5.96 -10.26
CA GLN A 10 9.60 -6.37 -11.17
C GLN A 10 9.17 -6.45 -12.63
N LYS A 11 7.89 -6.76 -12.89
CA LYS A 11 7.33 -6.86 -14.24
C LYS A 11 6.88 -5.51 -14.80
N ALA A 12 6.81 -4.47 -13.97
CA ALA A 12 6.32 -3.17 -14.39
C ALA A 12 7.37 -2.44 -15.24
N PRO A 13 6.96 -1.71 -16.29
CA PRO A 13 7.89 -1.04 -17.21
C PRO A 13 8.55 0.20 -16.59
N SER A 14 8.03 0.71 -15.48
CA SER A 14 8.45 1.98 -14.87
C SER A 14 8.25 1.94 -13.34
N PRO A 15 8.99 2.72 -12.53
CA PRO A 15 8.78 2.83 -11.09
C PRO A 15 7.35 3.25 -10.71
N LEU A 16 6.76 4.17 -11.46
CA LEU A 16 5.38 4.58 -11.26
C LEU A 16 4.42 3.41 -11.52
N SER A 17 4.62 2.71 -12.64
CA SER A 17 3.83 1.52 -12.98
C SER A 17 4.02 0.40 -11.94
N ALA A 18 5.21 0.32 -11.31
CA ALA A 18 5.50 -0.63 -10.24
C ALA A 18 4.69 -0.31 -8.97
N LEU A 19 4.59 0.98 -8.59
CA LEU A 19 3.75 1.41 -7.47
C LEU A 19 2.28 1.05 -7.69
N GLU A 20 1.76 1.27 -8.91
CA GLU A 20 0.39 0.90 -9.28
C GLU A 20 0.16 -0.61 -9.24
N ALA A 21 1.09 -1.39 -9.79
CA ALA A 21 1.02 -2.85 -9.79
C ALA A 21 1.06 -3.41 -8.36
N MET A 22 1.91 -2.85 -7.49
CA MET A 22 1.96 -3.22 -6.07
C MET A 22 0.67 -2.86 -5.34
N PHE A 23 0.13 -1.68 -5.57
CA PHE A 23 -1.12 -1.22 -4.95
C PHE A 23 -2.27 -2.15 -5.32
N THR A 24 -2.47 -2.37 -6.63
CA THR A 24 -3.53 -3.23 -7.18
C THR A 24 -3.41 -4.66 -6.64
N THR A 25 -2.20 -5.23 -6.66
CA THR A 25 -1.94 -6.58 -6.12
C THR A 25 -2.29 -6.69 -4.63
N HIS A 26 -2.02 -5.64 -3.85
CA HIS A 26 -2.35 -5.63 -2.42
C HIS A 26 -3.86 -5.53 -2.19
N ILE A 27 -4.55 -4.64 -2.92
CA ILE A 27 -6.01 -4.50 -2.88
C ILE A 27 -6.69 -5.82 -3.27
N ASP A 28 -6.22 -6.48 -4.32
CA ASP A 28 -6.74 -7.77 -4.76
C ASP A 28 -6.54 -8.87 -3.71
N PHE A 29 -5.36 -8.93 -3.09
CA PHE A 29 -5.09 -9.88 -2.02
C PHE A 29 -6.06 -9.71 -0.84
N ILE A 30 -6.33 -8.47 -0.43
CA ILE A 30 -7.25 -8.20 0.68
C ILE A 30 -8.69 -8.55 0.30
N ALA A 31 -9.12 -8.18 -0.90
CA ALA A 31 -10.46 -8.48 -1.39
C ALA A 31 -10.74 -9.99 -1.51
N GLN A 32 -9.71 -10.79 -1.85
CA GLN A 32 -9.78 -12.25 -1.90
C GLN A 32 -9.74 -12.91 -0.51
N HIS A 33 -9.26 -12.19 0.51
CA HIS A 33 -9.07 -12.71 1.87
C HIS A 33 -9.69 -11.80 2.94
N PRO A 34 -11.01 -11.57 2.94
CA PRO A 34 -11.68 -10.62 3.83
C PRO A 34 -11.56 -10.97 5.34
N GLY A 35 -11.22 -12.22 5.67
CA GLY A 35 -10.94 -12.63 7.06
C GLY A 35 -9.64 -12.06 7.63
N VAL A 36 -8.63 -11.82 6.78
CA VAL A 36 -7.32 -11.28 7.20
C VAL A 36 -7.43 -9.89 7.81
N PRO A 37 -8.02 -8.87 7.14
CA PRO A 37 -8.14 -7.54 7.72
C PRO A 37 -9.02 -7.52 8.97
N ARG A 38 -10.05 -8.38 9.05
CA ARG A 38 -10.89 -8.50 10.26
C ARG A 38 -10.09 -9.02 11.45
N MET A 39 -9.33 -10.09 11.26
CA MET A 39 -8.45 -10.65 12.28
C MET A 39 -7.43 -9.61 12.76
N ILE A 40 -6.75 -8.92 11.83
CA ILE A 40 -5.77 -7.87 12.17
C ILE A 40 -6.44 -6.71 12.91
N PHE A 41 -7.62 -6.27 12.48
CA PHE A 41 -8.34 -5.17 13.13
C PHE A 41 -8.74 -5.52 14.57
N GLY A 42 -9.27 -6.74 14.80
CA GLY A 42 -9.57 -7.22 16.15
C GLY A 42 -8.31 -7.30 17.02
N GLU A 43 -7.20 -7.78 16.45
CA GLU A 43 -5.92 -7.83 17.15
C GLU A 43 -5.42 -6.43 17.54
N LEU A 44 -5.57 -5.42 16.68
CA LEU A 44 -5.16 -4.05 16.96
C LEU A 44 -5.90 -3.41 18.16
N GLN A 45 -7.09 -3.89 18.50
CA GLN A 45 -7.84 -3.43 19.68
C GLN A 45 -7.28 -3.97 21.00
N ASN A 46 -6.48 -5.03 20.97
CA ASN A 46 -5.87 -5.59 22.16
C ASN A 46 -4.89 -4.57 22.77
N HIS A 47 -4.74 -4.48 24.09
CA HIS A 47 -3.78 -3.53 24.67
C HIS A 47 -2.35 -4.09 24.67
N GLU A 48 -2.22 -5.42 24.68
CA GLU A 48 -0.93 -6.08 24.70
C GLU A 48 -0.24 -6.07 23.33
N ASN A 49 1.08 -6.13 23.35
CA ASN A 49 1.88 -6.36 22.15
C ASN A 49 1.94 -7.86 21.86
N THR A 50 0.99 -8.37 21.08
CA THR A 50 0.89 -9.79 20.77
C THR A 50 1.87 -10.21 19.65
N PRO A 51 2.16 -11.52 19.53
CA PRO A 51 2.98 -12.04 18.43
C PRO A 51 2.43 -11.66 17.04
N THR A 52 1.11 -11.62 16.89
CA THR A 52 0.43 -11.21 15.65
C THR A 52 0.73 -9.77 15.31
N LYS A 53 0.63 -8.82 16.26
CA LYS A 53 0.98 -7.41 16.04
C LYS A 53 2.42 -7.22 15.61
N ARG A 54 3.36 -7.89 16.29
CA ARG A 54 4.79 -7.83 15.91
C ARG A 54 5.01 -8.32 14.49
N THR A 55 4.32 -9.40 14.11
CA THR A 55 4.40 -9.96 12.74
C THR A 55 3.87 -8.97 11.71
N VAL A 56 2.69 -8.38 11.96
CA VAL A 56 2.10 -7.35 11.07
C VAL A 56 3.01 -6.13 10.97
N GLN A 57 3.56 -5.64 12.07
CA GLN A 57 4.49 -4.51 12.08
C GLN A 57 5.75 -4.79 11.26
N ALA A 58 6.32 -5.99 11.39
CA ALA A 58 7.48 -6.42 10.60
C ALA A 58 7.15 -6.54 9.10
N LEU A 59 5.93 -6.96 8.75
CA LEU A 59 5.46 -6.98 7.35
C LEU A 59 5.30 -5.57 6.79
N ILE A 60 4.71 -4.64 7.55
CA ILE A 60 4.54 -3.24 7.17
C ILE A 60 5.91 -2.56 6.96
N ASN A 61 6.87 -2.79 7.86
CA ASN A 61 8.21 -2.21 7.75
C ASN A 61 8.92 -2.70 6.48
N ARG A 62 8.89 -4.02 6.23
CA ARG A 62 9.45 -4.62 5.00
C ARG A 62 8.73 -4.17 3.73
N TYR A 63 7.46 -3.80 3.82
CA TYR A 63 6.74 -3.23 2.69
C TYR A 63 7.16 -1.78 2.43
N ARG A 64 7.32 -0.99 3.50
CA ARG A 64 7.81 0.39 3.43
C ARG A 64 9.20 0.46 2.78
N GLU A 65 10.11 -0.45 3.14
CA GLU A 65 11.45 -0.52 2.56
C GLU A 65 11.41 -0.72 1.04
N ARG A 66 10.57 -1.64 0.55
CA ARG A 66 10.37 -1.89 -0.88
C ARG A 66 9.82 -0.67 -1.62
N LEU A 67 8.82 -0.02 -1.02
CA LEU A 67 8.23 1.21 -1.57
C LEU A 67 9.28 2.31 -1.68
N SER A 68 10.12 2.49 -0.65
CA SER A 68 11.19 3.49 -0.67
C SER A 68 12.16 3.27 -1.83
N ILE A 69 12.59 2.03 -2.08
CA ILE A 69 13.49 1.69 -3.20
C ILE A 69 12.86 2.09 -4.55
N ILE A 70 11.56 1.80 -4.74
CA ILE A 70 10.87 2.12 -5.98
C ILE A 70 10.66 3.62 -6.13
N ILE A 71 10.32 4.32 -5.05
CA ILE A 71 10.15 5.77 -5.06
C ILE A 71 11.48 6.47 -5.37
N ASP A 72 12.58 6.07 -4.74
CA ASP A 72 13.90 6.64 -5.02
C ASP A 72 14.34 6.40 -6.47
N LYS A 73 14.00 5.22 -7.03
CA LYS A 73 14.19 4.95 -8.46
C LYS A 73 13.30 5.84 -9.35
N GLY A 74 12.05 6.08 -8.96
CA GLY A 74 11.15 6.99 -9.68
C GLY A 74 11.65 8.43 -9.69
N LYS A 75 12.26 8.88 -8.57
CA LYS A 75 12.91 10.19 -8.46
C LYS A 75 14.11 10.30 -9.39
N SER A 76 14.99 9.28 -9.42
CA SER A 76 16.18 9.29 -10.28
C SER A 76 15.85 9.20 -11.77
N GLN A 77 14.73 8.57 -12.13
CA GLN A 77 14.24 8.48 -13.50
C GLN A 77 13.37 9.68 -13.92
N GLY A 78 13.11 10.63 -13.01
CA GLY A 78 12.33 11.84 -13.28
C GLY A 78 10.82 11.63 -13.38
N GLU A 79 10.30 10.44 -13.02
CA GLU A 79 8.86 10.15 -12.96
C GLU A 79 8.20 10.75 -11.71
N LEU A 80 8.95 10.84 -10.61
CA LEU A 80 8.49 11.39 -9.34
C LEU A 80 9.22 12.70 -9.03
N ASP A 81 8.60 13.55 -8.21
CA ASP A 81 9.20 14.81 -7.79
C ASP A 81 10.55 14.56 -7.07
N PRO A 82 11.67 15.15 -7.54
CA PRO A 82 12.98 14.95 -6.90
C PRO A 82 13.02 15.42 -5.43
N GLN A 83 12.16 16.34 -5.03
CA GLN A 83 12.05 16.83 -3.65
C GLN A 83 11.08 16.02 -2.79
N LEU A 84 10.43 14.99 -3.35
CA LEU A 84 9.52 14.13 -2.60
C LEU A 84 10.21 13.48 -1.40
N ASP A 85 9.61 13.60 -0.21
CA ASP A 85 9.99 12.82 0.96
C ASP A 85 9.58 11.35 0.75
N THR A 86 10.56 10.52 0.44
CA THR A 86 10.39 9.08 0.19
C THR A 86 9.74 8.36 1.37
N LYS A 87 10.12 8.70 2.62
CA LYS A 87 9.59 8.03 3.82
C LYS A 87 8.13 8.41 4.05
N ALA A 88 7.80 9.69 3.88
CA ALA A 88 6.43 10.16 3.98
C ALA A 88 5.55 9.56 2.87
N ALA A 89 6.03 9.54 1.63
CA ALA A 89 5.32 8.97 0.49
C ALA A 89 5.04 7.46 0.66
N SER A 90 6.01 6.69 1.16
CA SER A 90 5.82 5.26 1.49
C SER A 90 4.81 5.07 2.62
N THR A 91 4.84 5.95 3.62
CA THR A 91 3.88 5.90 4.75
C THR A 91 2.47 6.21 4.29
N LEU A 92 2.29 7.23 3.45
CA LEU A 92 0.99 7.61 2.90
C LEU A 92 0.42 6.53 1.97
N PHE A 93 1.26 5.88 1.17
CA PHE A 93 0.86 4.74 0.34
C PHE A 93 0.25 3.61 1.18
N ILE A 94 0.90 3.26 2.30
CA ILE A 94 0.40 2.22 3.22
C ILE A 94 -0.88 2.70 3.90
N GLY A 95 -0.91 3.97 4.34
CA GLY A 95 -2.08 4.59 4.94
C GLY A 95 -3.30 4.61 4.02
N LEU A 96 -3.10 4.81 2.71
CA LEU A 96 -4.16 4.74 1.70
C LEU A 96 -4.85 3.37 1.72
N ILE A 97 -4.06 2.29 1.68
CA ILE A 97 -4.58 0.92 1.73
C ILE A 97 -5.31 0.69 3.06
N GLN A 98 -4.70 1.08 4.18
CA GLN A 98 -5.30 0.91 5.51
C GLN A 98 -6.63 1.67 5.66
N GLY A 99 -6.70 2.90 5.15
CA GLY A 99 -7.92 3.71 5.17
C GLY A 99 -9.04 3.06 4.38
N LEU A 100 -8.76 2.57 3.17
CA LEU A 100 -9.73 1.83 2.35
C LEU A 100 -10.20 0.55 3.04
N VAL A 101 -9.29 -0.18 3.69
CA VAL A 101 -9.63 -1.39 4.45
C VAL A 101 -10.56 -1.06 5.60
N ILE A 102 -10.22 -0.09 6.45
CA ILE A 102 -11.05 0.30 7.60
C ILE A 102 -12.44 0.74 7.13
N GLN A 103 -12.52 1.57 6.09
CA GLN A 103 -13.80 2.00 5.52
C GLN A 103 -14.64 0.81 5.02
N SER A 104 -14.03 -0.16 4.35
CA SER A 104 -14.73 -1.37 3.89
C SER A 104 -15.24 -2.24 5.05
N LEU A 105 -14.47 -2.34 6.14
CA LEU A 105 -14.86 -3.08 7.35
C LEU A 105 -16.02 -2.39 8.06
N MET A 106 -15.97 -1.06 8.20
CA MET A 106 -17.05 -0.26 8.79
C MET A 106 -18.34 -0.34 7.97
N ALA A 107 -18.22 -0.41 6.64
CA ALA A 107 -19.36 -0.59 5.75
C ALA A 107 -19.91 -2.02 5.72
N GLY A 108 -19.18 -3.00 6.27
CA GLY A 108 -19.53 -4.41 6.14
C GLY A 108 -19.42 -4.96 4.71
N ASP A 109 -18.83 -4.20 3.78
CA ASP A 109 -18.81 -4.51 2.36
C ASP A 109 -17.37 -4.38 1.81
N THR A 110 -16.72 -5.52 1.66
CA THR A 110 -15.35 -5.61 1.14
C THR A 110 -15.27 -5.40 -0.37
N SER A 111 -16.40 -5.42 -1.10
CA SER A 111 -16.41 -5.09 -2.53
C SER A 111 -16.11 -3.62 -2.78
N ARG A 112 -16.43 -2.73 -1.82
CA ARG A 112 -16.08 -1.31 -1.85
C ARG A 112 -14.59 -1.06 -1.99
N LEU A 113 -13.76 -1.96 -1.44
CA LEU A 113 -12.30 -1.84 -1.53
C LEU A 113 -11.85 -1.75 -3.00
N LYS A 114 -12.35 -2.64 -3.86
CA LYS A 114 -12.00 -2.63 -5.30
C LYS A 114 -12.61 -1.45 -6.04
N LYS A 115 -13.78 -0.99 -5.62
CA LYS A 115 -14.48 0.15 -6.22
C LYS A 115 -13.76 1.48 -5.93
N ASP A 116 -13.33 1.68 -4.70
CA ASP A 116 -12.83 2.98 -4.21
C ASP A 116 -11.31 3.12 -4.42
N ALA A 117 -10.59 1.99 -4.48
CA ALA A 117 -9.14 1.95 -4.64
C ALA A 117 -8.58 2.72 -5.85
N PRO A 118 -9.13 2.60 -7.08
CA PRO A 118 -8.57 3.30 -8.25
C PRO A 118 -8.56 4.83 -8.09
N GLY A 119 -9.66 5.40 -7.59
CA GLY A 119 -9.77 6.85 -7.37
C GLY A 119 -8.82 7.34 -6.28
N ALA A 120 -8.72 6.59 -5.18
CA ALA A 120 -7.84 6.93 -4.06
C ALA A 120 -6.35 6.86 -4.48
N PHE A 121 -5.97 5.87 -5.28
CA PHE A 121 -4.62 5.75 -5.83
C PHE A 121 -4.29 6.87 -6.82
N ALA A 122 -5.24 7.25 -7.68
CA ALA A 122 -5.04 8.35 -8.62
C ALA A 122 -4.72 9.68 -7.90
N ILE A 123 -5.37 9.95 -6.76
CA ILE A 123 -5.08 11.14 -5.93
C ILE A 123 -3.67 11.07 -5.35
N TYR A 124 -3.31 9.94 -4.74
CA TYR A 124 -1.96 9.72 -4.22
C TYR A 124 -0.91 9.95 -5.31
N LEU A 125 -1.14 9.38 -6.49
CA LEU A 125 -0.24 9.45 -7.62
C LEU A 125 -0.05 10.88 -8.15
N SER A 126 -1.13 11.64 -8.27
CA SER A 126 -1.08 13.07 -8.62
C SER A 126 -0.28 13.90 -7.60
N GLY A 127 -0.28 13.49 -6.33
CA GLY A 127 0.46 14.18 -5.26
C GLY A 127 1.98 13.93 -5.28
N ILE A 128 2.44 12.83 -5.87
CA ILE A 128 3.86 12.43 -5.85
C ILE A 128 4.58 12.56 -7.20
N ARG A 129 3.82 12.65 -8.29
CA ARG A 129 4.35 12.80 -9.64
C ARG A 129 5.09 14.12 -9.77
N ARG A 130 6.13 14.12 -10.59
CA ARG A 130 6.82 15.35 -10.98
C ARG A 130 5.82 16.26 -11.72
N LYS A 131 5.70 17.51 -11.25
CA LYS A 131 4.97 18.53 -12.01
C LYS A 131 5.81 18.91 -13.24
N GLN A 132 5.19 18.94 -14.40
CA GLN A 132 5.79 19.48 -15.63
C GLN A 132 5.98 20.99 -15.50
#